data_AF-A0A250F5H6-F1
#
_entry.id   AF-A0A250F5H6-F1
#
_cell.length_a   1.000
_cell.length_b   1.000
_cell.length_c   1.000
_cell.angle_alpha   90.00
_cell.angle_beta   90.00
_cell.angle_gamma   90.00
#
_symmetry.space_group_name_H-M   'P 1'
#
loop_
_entity.id
_entity.type
_entity.pdbx_description
1 polymer ?
#
loop_
_entity_poly.entity_id
_entity_poly.type
_entity_poly.pdbx_seq_one_letter_code
_entity_poly.pdbx_strand_id
1 'polypeptide(L)' 'MANKSQLETAKQIFEAEPQLQRLYLNPKGEFFTKIDYAQNSVEDTKKIETLTRKGVLKEETKENVEPLNTEGDE' A
#
# COMPACT_ATOMS: atom_id res chain seq x y z
N MET A 1 -0.47 -9.69 -0.72
CA MET A 1 0.41 -8.56 -0.36
C MET A 1 0.52 -7.67 -1.56
N ALA A 2 0.17 -6.39 -1.39
CA ALA A 2 0.30 -5.38 -2.42
C ALA A 2 1.76 -5.31 -2.92
N ASN A 3 1.95 -5.18 -4.22
CA ASN A 3 3.28 -5.00 -4.82
C ASN A 3 3.72 -3.52 -4.77
N LYS A 4 4.98 -3.24 -5.12
CA LYS A 4 5.54 -1.87 -5.07
C LYS A 4 4.71 -0.85 -5.86
N SER A 5 4.30 -1.20 -7.09
CA SER A 5 3.49 -0.31 -7.93
C SER A 5 2.10 -0.01 -7.32
N GLN A 6 1.49 -0.99 -6.66
CA GLN A 6 0.23 -0.82 -5.93
C GLN A 6 0.42 0.06 -4.68
N LEU A 7 1.55 -0.05 -3.98
CA LEU A 7 1.86 0.81 -2.84
C LEU A 7 2.11 2.26 -3.29
N GLU A 8 2.83 2.50 -4.39
CA GLU A 8 2.99 3.83 -4.98
C GLU A 8 1.63 4.44 -5.38
N THR A 9 0.78 3.66 -6.03
CA THR A 9 -0.57 4.11 -6.41
C THR A 9 -1.40 4.46 -5.16
N ALA A 10 -1.37 3.60 -4.13
CA ALA A 10 -2.06 3.86 -2.87
C ALA A 10 -1.55 5.14 -2.19
N LYS A 11 -0.23 5.38 -2.24
CA LYS A 11 0.38 6.61 -1.73
C LYS A 11 -0.18 7.83 -2.46
N GLN A 12 -0.16 7.84 -3.79
CA GLN A 12 -0.70 8.95 -4.57
C GLN A 12 -2.17 9.23 -4.25
N ILE A 13 -2.98 8.18 -4.08
CA ILE A 13 -4.39 8.32 -3.67
C ILE A 13 -4.49 8.95 -2.27
N PHE A 14 -3.69 8.52 -1.30
CA PHE A 14 -3.70 9.12 0.04
C PHE A 14 -3.20 10.58 0.05
N GLU A 15 -2.24 10.93 -0.80
CA GLU A 15 -1.75 12.30 -0.94
C GLU A 15 -2.81 13.21 -1.57
N ALA A 16 -3.49 12.74 -2.61
CA ALA A 16 -4.58 13.47 -3.27
C ALA A 16 -5.82 13.62 -2.37
N GLU A 17 -6.11 12.63 -1.54
CA GLU A 17 -7.29 12.59 -0.66
C GLU A 17 -6.86 12.51 0.81
N PRO A 18 -6.51 13.65 1.46
CA PRO A 18 -5.99 13.68 2.82
C PRO A 18 -6.95 13.12 3.87
N GLN A 19 -8.25 13.15 3.58
CA GLN A 19 -9.30 12.61 4.44
C GLN A 19 -9.37 11.07 4.45
N LEU A 20 -8.81 10.40 3.42
CA LEU A 20 -8.81 8.94 3.37
C LEU A 20 -7.78 8.39 4.36
N GLN A 21 -8.29 7.52 5.26
CA GLN A 21 -7.49 6.82 6.27
C GLN A 21 -7.10 5.41 5.84
N ARG A 22 -7.86 4.83 4.90
CA ARG A 22 -7.70 3.45 4.42
C ARG A 22 -8.17 3.30 2.98
N LEU A 23 -7.60 2.32 2.29
CA LEU A 23 -7.99 1.83 0.98
C LEU A 23 -8.12 0.31 1.04
N TYR A 24 -8.95 -0.25 0.18
CA TYR A 24 -9.12 -1.68 0.03
C TYR A 24 -8.66 -2.07 -1.36
N LEU A 25 -7.69 -2.97 -1.44
CA LEU A 25 -7.12 -3.48 -2.68
C LEU A 25 -7.68 -4.87 -2.95
N ASN A 26 -8.28 -5.07 -4.10
CA ASN A 26 -8.70 -6.40 -4.52
C ASN A 26 -7.53 -7.14 -5.23
N PRO A 27 -7.60 -8.48 -5.40
CA PRO A 27 -6.61 -9.25 -6.15
C PRO A 27 -6.46 -8.88 -7.63
N LYS A 28 -7.38 -8.07 -8.20
CA LYS A 28 -7.30 -7.58 -9.58
C LYS A 28 -6.47 -6.29 -9.69
N GLY A 29 -6.07 -5.69 -8.57
CA GLY A 29 -5.32 -4.43 -8.55
C GLY A 29 -6.20 -3.18 -8.47
N GLU A 30 -7.49 -3.31 -8.21
CA GLU A 30 -8.43 -2.20 -8.07
C GLU A 30 -8.49 -1.70 -6.63
N PHE A 31 -8.52 -0.37 -6.46
CA PHE A 31 -8.58 0.30 -5.17
C PHE A 31 -9.99 0.81 -4.87
N PHE A 32 -10.44 0.62 -3.63
CA PHE A 32 -11.74 1.06 -3.17
C PHE A 32 -11.62 1.83 -1.86
N THR A 33 -12.47 2.84 -1.69
CA THR A 33 -12.57 3.61 -0.44
C THR A 33 -13.56 3.00 0.56
N LYS A 34 -14.45 2.10 0.10
CA LYS A 34 -15.41 1.36 0.94
C LYS A 34 -15.20 -0.14 0.80
N ILE A 35 -15.30 -0.85 1.92
CA ILE A 35 -15.12 -2.31 1.96
C ILE A 35 -16.22 -3.03 1.19
N ASP A 36 -17.46 -2.53 1.25
CA ASP A 36 -18.60 -3.15 0.56
C ASP A 36 -18.37 -3.19 -0.96
N TYR A 37 -17.80 -2.13 -1.55
CA TYR A 37 -17.49 -2.13 -2.98
C TYR A 37 -16.35 -3.08 -3.34
N ALA A 38 -15.31 -3.16 -2.49
CA ALA A 38 -14.25 -4.14 -2.69
C ALA A 38 -14.77 -5.57 -2.59
N GLN A 39 -15.66 -5.85 -1.64
CA GLN A 39 -16.28 -7.16 -1.43
C GLN A 39 -17.20 -7.55 -2.60
N ASN A 40 -17.97 -6.62 -3.13
CA ASN A 40 -18.80 -6.88 -4.31
C ASN A 40 -17.99 -7.06 -5.62
N SER A 41 -16.71 -6.70 -5.63
CA SER A 41 -15.83 -6.81 -6.81
C SER A 41 -15.22 -8.22 -6.98
N VAL A 42 -15.29 -9.06 -5.94
CA VAL A 42 -14.65 -10.39 -5.91
C VAL A 42 -15.54 -11.45 -5.29
N GLU A 43 -15.35 -12.69 -5.72
CA GLU A 43 -16.06 -13.85 -5.15
C GLU A 43 -15.52 -14.23 -3.77
N ASP A 44 -14.20 -14.10 -3.56
CA ASP A 44 -13.55 -14.40 -2.28
C ASP A 44 -13.08 -13.10 -1.59
N THR A 45 -13.85 -12.68 -0.59
CA THR A 45 -13.61 -11.44 0.13
C THR A 45 -12.36 -11.49 1.02
N LYS A 46 -11.81 -12.68 1.30
CA LYS A 46 -10.59 -12.83 2.12
C LYS A 46 -9.33 -12.40 1.37
N LYS A 47 -9.40 -12.29 0.04
CA LYS A 47 -8.31 -11.79 -0.81
C LYS A 47 -8.21 -10.27 -0.84
N ILE A 48 -9.14 -9.55 -0.22
CA ILE A 48 -9.09 -8.09 -0.15
C ILE A 48 -8.08 -7.67 0.90
N GLU A 49 -7.14 -6.85 0.48
CA GLU A 49 -6.13 -6.28 1.36
C GLU A 49 -6.56 -4.90 1.83
N THR A 50 -6.33 -4.60 3.11
CA THR A 50 -6.58 -3.28 3.67
C THR A 50 -5.28 -2.53 3.80
N LEU A 51 -5.14 -1.44 3.04
CA LEU A 51 -4.01 -0.53 3.09
C LEU A 51 -4.40 0.66 3.97
N THR A 52 -3.60 0.97 4.98
CA THR A 52 -3.83 2.15 5.83
C THR A 52 -2.89 3.27 5.44
N ARG A 53 -3.36 4.53 5.51
CA ARG A 53 -2.53 5.71 5.22
C ARG A 53 -1.22 5.69 5.99
N LYS A 54 -1.29 5.38 7.29
CA LYS A 54 -0.12 5.31 8.17
C LYS A 54 0.83 4.16 7.82
N GLY A 55 0.32 3.03 7.32
CA GLY A 55 1.15 1.91 6.87
C GLY A 55 1.90 2.27 5.59
N VAL A 56 1.16 2.70 4.57
CA VAL A 56 1.70 3.04 3.24
C VAL A 56 2.71 4.18 3.31
N LEU A 57 2.40 5.27 4.04
CA LEU A 57 3.32 6.41 4.17
C LEU A 57 4.53 6.14 5.07
N LYS A 58 4.51 5.11 5.92
CA LYS A 58 5.67 4.70 6.72
C LYS A 58 6.59 3.72 6.01
N GLU A 59 6.07 2.97 5.05
CA GLU A 59 6.87 1.95 4.35
C GLU A 59 7.95 2.57 3.46
N GLU A 60 7.69 3.76 2.91
CA GLU A 60 8.69 4.56 2.18
C GLU A 60 9.91 4.91 3.03
N THR A 61 9.75 5.07 4.35
CA THR A 61 10.87 5.36 5.25
C THR A 61 11.75 4.15 5.54
N LYS A 62 11.30 2.93 5.22
CA LYS A 62 12.04 1.69 5.46
C LYS A 62 12.71 1.11 4.23
N GLU A 63 12.25 1.46 3.02
CA GLU A 63 12.83 0.90 1.79
C GLU A 63 13.99 1.74 1.21
N ASN A 64 14.29 2.91 1.77
CA ASN A 64 15.41 3.77 1.34
C ASN A 64 16.60 3.80 2.32
N VAL A 65 16.71 2.82 3.23
CA VAL A 65 17.97 2.54 3.91
C VAL A 65 18.79 1.60 3.02
N GLU A 66 19.54 2.20 2.12
CA GLU A 66 20.68 1.55 1.48
C GLU A 66 21.51 0.83 2.57
N PRO A 67 21.97 -0.41 2.37
CA PRO A 67 23.07 -0.90 3.20
C PRO A 67 24.25 0.01 2.89
N LEU A 68 24.55 0.94 3.81
CA LEU A 68 25.82 1.66 3.83
C LEU A 68 26.90 0.59 4.05
N ASN A 69 27.40 0.02 2.94
CA ASN A 69 28.65 -0.70 2.91
C ASN A 69 29.73 0.32 3.24
N THR A 70 29.99 0.47 4.54
CA THR A 70 31.14 1.22 5.03
C THR A 70 32.19 0.18 5.43
N GLU A 71 33.31 0.27 4.70
CA GLU A 71 34.67 -0.10 5.12
C GLU A 71 34.95 -1.63 5.23
N GLY A 72 35.91 -2.22 4.51
CA GLY A 72 37.05 -1.64 3.83
C GLY A 72 38.09 -1.08 4.81
N ASP A 73 38.66 -1.90 5.71
CA ASP A 73 40.06 -1.83 6.15
C ASP A 73 40.43 -3.07 6.99
N GLU A 74 41.31 -3.93 6.44
CA GLU A 74 42.54 -4.51 7.04
C GLU A 74 43.13 -5.60 6.13
#